data_AF-A0A1S2FBK9-F1
#
_entry.id   AF-A0A1S2FBK9-F1
#
_cell.length_a   1.000
_cell.length_b   1.000
_cell.length_c   1.000
_cell.angle_alpha   90.00
_cell.angle_beta   90.00
_cell.angle_gamma   90.00
#
_symmetry.space_group_name_H-M   'P 1'
#
loop_
_entity.id
_entity.type
_entity.pdbx_description
1 polymer ?
#
loop_
_entity_poly.entity_id
_entity_poly.type
_entity_poly.pdbx_seq_one_letter_code
_entity_poly.pdbx_strand_id
1 'polypeptide(L)'
;MFFNNTLADIIVIVENDWYARIDQQTLYKYQFEDEGFEVFDKTAGYYISYQTVKPVGIEKVDRLVERLLSKGIELRFTPNLCPLRESIVSSDFKEFGIHRFNNAKRL
;
A
#
# COMPACT_ATOMS: atom_id res chain seq x y z
N MET A 1 -6.18 -7.15 -22.22
CA MET A 1 -6.30 -6.67 -20.83
C MET A 1 -4.93 -6.27 -20.32
N PHE A 2 -4.80 -5.10 -19.69
CA PHE A 2 -3.52 -4.50 -19.23
C PHE A 2 -2.67 -5.42 -18.33
N PHE A 3 -3.31 -6.33 -17.60
CA PHE A 3 -2.68 -7.14 -16.57
C PHE A 3 -2.80 -8.66 -16.79
N ASN A 4 -3.25 -9.11 -17.97
CA ASN A 4 -3.63 -10.52 -18.19
C ASN A 4 -2.48 -11.53 -18.34
N ASN A 5 -1.25 -11.12 -18.07
CA ASN A 5 -0.04 -11.94 -18.24
C ASN A 5 0.54 -12.40 -16.90
N THR A 6 -0.29 -12.52 -15.86
CA THR A 6 0.11 -12.97 -14.53
C THR A 6 -0.97 -13.84 -13.88
N LEU A 7 -0.56 -14.62 -12.89
CA LEU A 7 -1.43 -15.40 -12.01
C LEU A 7 -1.66 -14.72 -10.65
N ALA A 8 -1.06 -13.54 -10.41
CA ALA A 8 -1.23 -12.80 -9.16
C ALA A 8 -2.60 -12.09 -9.11
N ASP A 9 -3.30 -12.21 -8.00
CA ASP A 9 -4.58 -11.51 -7.76
C ASP A 9 -4.39 -10.00 -7.54
N ILE A 10 -3.20 -9.59 -7.08
CA ILE A 10 -2.87 -8.19 -6.77
C ILE A 10 -1.56 -7.83 -7.43
N ILE A 11 -1.57 -6.70 -8.15
CA ILE A 11 -0.38 -6.09 -8.75
C ILE A 11 -0.17 -4.72 -8.10
N VAL A 12 1.04 -4.49 -7.60
CA VAL A 12 1.48 -3.18 -7.10
C VAL A 12 2.55 -2.66 -8.03
N ILE A 13 2.39 -1.43 -8.51
CA ILE A 13 3.34 -0.80 -9.44
C ILE A 13 3.84 0.49 -8.80
N VAL A 14 5.16 0.61 -8.68
CA VAL A 14 5.84 1.81 -8.14
C VAL A 14 6.94 2.26 -9.08
N GLU A 15 7.47 3.47 -8.87
CA GLU A 15 8.61 3.94 -9.66
C GLU A 15 9.93 3.33 -9.17
N ASN A 16 10.92 3.17 -10.05
CA ASN A 16 12.21 2.54 -9.74
C ASN A 16 12.88 3.11 -8.47
N ASP A 17 12.81 4.42 -8.26
CA ASP A 17 13.44 5.11 -7.12
C ASP A 17 12.84 4.70 -5.77
N TRP A 18 11.67 4.06 -5.76
CA TRP A 18 11.06 3.51 -4.56
C TRP A 18 11.67 2.18 -4.13
N TYR A 19 12.38 1.45 -5.01
CA TYR A 19 12.92 0.14 -4.66
C TYR A 19 13.79 0.19 -3.40
N ALA A 20 14.87 0.99 -3.43
CA ALA A 20 15.78 1.11 -2.29
C ALA A 20 15.07 1.64 -1.04
N ARG A 21 14.10 2.54 -1.21
CA ARG A 21 13.32 3.09 -0.09
C ARG A 21 12.44 2.04 0.56
N ILE A 22 11.79 1.17 -0.21
CA ILE A 22 10.94 0.10 0.32
C ILE A 22 11.82 -0.99 0.97
N ASP A 23 12.88 -1.40 0.29
CA ASP A 23 13.78 -2.47 0.73
C ASP A 23 14.47 -2.14 2.07
N GLN A 24 14.91 -0.89 2.22
CA GLN A 24 15.64 -0.44 3.41
C GLN A 24 14.70 0.05 4.53
N GLN A 25 13.40 0.17 4.29
CA GLN A 25 12.48 0.69 5.28
C GLN A 25 12.09 -0.37 6.31
N THR A 26 11.85 0.09 7.52
CA THR A 26 11.20 -0.67 8.59
C THR A 26 9.92 0.03 8.98
N LEU A 27 8.80 -0.69 8.94
CA LEU A 27 7.53 -0.24 9.51
C LEU A 27 7.39 -0.79 10.95
N TYR A 28 6.59 -0.11 11.76
CA TYR A 28 6.26 -0.54 13.12
C TYR A 28 4.74 -0.64 13.25
N LYS A 29 4.27 -1.83 13.59
CA LYS A 29 2.86 -2.08 13.87
C LYS A 29 2.65 -2.02 15.37
N TYR A 30 1.91 -1.01 15.80
CA TYR A 30 1.53 -0.81 17.19
C TYR A 30 0.21 -1.54 17.46
N GLN A 31 0.18 -2.31 18.54
CA GLN A 31 -1.02 -2.96 19.04
C GLN A 31 -1.51 -2.20 20.27
N PHE A 32 -2.82 -2.01 20.35
CA PHE A 32 -3.53 -1.39 21.46
C PHE A 32 -4.60 -2.35 21.95
N GLU A 33 -4.99 -2.24 23.22
CA GLU A 33 -6.25 -2.82 23.69
C GLU A 33 -7.43 -2.11 23.01
N ASP A 34 -8.55 -2.80 22.85
CA ASP A 34 -9.74 -2.23 22.21
C ASP A 34 -10.54 -1.32 23.14
N GLU A 35 -10.35 -1.44 24.47
CA GLU A 35 -11.02 -0.57 25.42
C GLU A 35 -10.70 0.92 25.19
N GLY A 36 -11.77 1.72 25.17
CA GLY A 36 -11.68 3.16 24.95
C GLY A 36 -11.55 3.58 23.48
N PHE A 37 -11.60 2.63 22.54
CA PHE A 37 -11.80 2.92 21.13
C PHE A 37 -13.26 2.82 20.74
N GLU A 38 -13.71 3.76 19.91
CA GLU A 38 -15.04 3.81 19.32
C GLU A 38 -14.92 3.77 17.80
N VAL A 39 -15.91 3.16 17.14
CA VAL A 39 -15.92 3.16 15.67
C VAL A 39 -16.22 4.57 15.18
N PHE A 40 -15.28 5.14 14.42
CA PHE A 40 -15.44 6.43 13.75
C PHE A 40 -16.03 6.24 12.35
N ASP A 41 -15.54 5.25 11.60
CA ASP A 41 -16.02 4.91 10.27
C ASP A 41 -15.93 3.39 10.07
N LYS A 42 -17.10 2.73 10.01
CA LYS A 42 -17.18 1.27 9.79
C LYS A 42 -16.73 0.86 8.39
N THR A 43 -16.96 1.71 7.38
CA THR A 43 -16.63 1.41 5.99
C THR A 43 -15.13 1.48 5.76
N ALA A 44 -14.47 2.47 6.36
CA ALA A 44 -13.01 2.60 6.32
C ALA A 44 -12.28 1.73 7.37
N GLY A 45 -13.01 1.16 8.33
CA GLY A 45 -12.45 0.39 9.45
C GLY A 45 -11.69 1.27 10.44
N TYR A 46 -12.07 2.54 10.58
CA TYR A 46 -11.40 3.49 11.46
C TYR A 46 -12.03 3.54 12.84
N TYR A 47 -11.17 3.50 13.85
CA TYR A 47 -11.50 3.60 15.25
C TYR A 47 -10.74 4.81 15.84
N ILE A 48 -11.37 5.51 16.77
CA ILE A 48 -10.77 6.64 17.47
C ILE A 48 -10.88 6.45 18.98
N SER A 49 -9.96 7.06 19.72
CA SER A 49 -10.08 7.22 21.17
C SER A 49 -9.96 8.69 21.53
N TYR A 50 -10.78 9.16 22.46
CA TYR A 50 -10.72 10.52 23.01
C TYR A 50 -9.76 10.62 24.20
N GLN A 51 -9.12 9.52 24.58
CA GLN A 51 -8.17 9.45 25.68
C GLN A 51 -6.79 9.09 25.13
N THR A 52 -5.74 9.43 25.88
CA THR A 52 -4.39 8.99 25.52
C THR A 52 -4.26 7.50 25.75
N VAL A 53 -3.99 6.75 24.68
CA VAL A 53 -3.77 5.30 24.70
C VAL A 53 -2.28 4.99 24.52
N LYS A 54 -1.80 3.98 25.24
CA LYS A 54 -0.42 3.47 25.09
C LYS A 54 -0.46 2.12 24.38
N PRO A 55 0.47 1.85 23.45
CA PRO A 55 0.53 0.55 22.81
C PRO A 55 0.92 -0.53 23.82
N VAL A 56 0.27 -1.69 23.72
CA VAL A 56 0.59 -2.90 24.49
C VAL A 56 1.61 -3.80 23.78
N GLY A 57 1.83 -3.56 22.48
CA GLY A 57 2.81 -4.28 21.69
C GLY A 57 3.32 -3.45 20.52
N ILE A 58 4.56 -3.74 20.11
CA ILE A 58 5.17 -3.16 18.92
C ILE A 58 5.82 -4.30 18.13
N GLU A 59 5.32 -4.53 16.92
CA GLU A 59 5.92 -5.46 15.96
C GLU A 59 6.74 -4.68 14.94
N LYS A 60 8.02 -5.05 14.81
CA LYS A 60 8.87 -4.57 13.72
C LYS A 60 8.52 -5.33 12.44
N VAL A 61 8.22 -4.59 11.37
CA VAL A 61 7.91 -5.12 10.05
C VAL A 61 8.98 -4.63 9.07
N ASP A 62 9.96 -5.48 8.80
CA ASP A 62 11.02 -5.28 7.82
C ASP A 62 10.87 -6.24 6.63
N ARG A 63 11.84 -6.24 5.70
CA ARG A 63 11.83 -7.11 4.51
C ARG A 63 10.54 -6.96 3.69
N LEU A 64 10.19 -5.70 3.45
CA LEU A 64 8.87 -5.31 2.96
C LEU A 64 8.60 -5.87 1.56
N VAL A 65 9.63 -5.93 0.71
CA VAL A 65 9.53 -6.53 -0.62
C VAL A 65 9.21 -8.02 -0.49
N GLU A 66 9.96 -8.78 0.30
CA GLU A 66 9.74 -10.21 0.45
C GLU A 66 8.37 -10.53 1.06
N ARG A 67 7.88 -9.69 1.96
CA ARG A 67 6.53 -9.84 2.54
C ARG A 67 5.41 -9.63 1.53
N LEU A 68 5.58 -8.74 0.55
CA LEU A 68 4.64 -8.61 -0.57
C LEU A 68 4.68 -9.88 -1.43
N LEU A 69 5.89 -10.31 -1.82
CA LEU A 69 6.07 -11.49 -2.67
C LEU A 69 5.55 -12.77 -2.01
N SER A 70 5.75 -12.96 -0.71
CA SER A 70 5.26 -14.13 0.03
C SER A 70 3.73 -14.20 0.13
N LYS A 71 3.03 -13.10 -0.16
CA LYS A 71 1.57 -13.04 -0.24
C LYS A 71 1.04 -13.28 -1.66
N GLY A 72 1.91 -13.61 -2.62
CA GLY A 72 1.54 -13.75 -4.02
C GLY A 72 1.27 -12.42 -4.72
N ILE A 73 1.67 -11.28 -4.13
CA ILE A 73 1.53 -9.96 -4.74
C ILE A 73 2.64 -9.79 -5.77
N GLU A 74 2.28 -9.38 -6.98
CA GLU A 74 3.25 -9.02 -8.00
C GLU A 74 3.67 -7.55 -7.83
N LEU A 75 4.95 -7.32 -7.52
CA LEU A 75 5.53 -5.98 -7.41
C LEU A 75 6.28 -5.63 -8.70
N ARG A 76 5.83 -4.60 -9.41
CA ARG A 76 6.47 -4.08 -10.63
C ARG A 76 7.09 -2.71 -10.40
N PHE A 77 8.19 -2.46 -11.10
CA PHE A 77 8.88 -1.18 -11.11
C PHE A 77 8.85 -0.58 -12.51
N THR A 78 8.60 0.73 -12.59
CA THR A 78 8.59 1.49 -13.85
C THR A 78 9.42 2.77 -13.71
N PRO A 79 10.05 3.29 -14.78
CA PRO A 79 10.71 4.59 -14.72
C PRO A 79 9.78 5.76 -14.38
N ASN A 80 8.49 5.66 -14.77
CA ASN A 80 7.50 6.71 -14.58
C ASN A 80 6.07 6.11 -14.54
N LEU A 81 5.23 6.57 -13.61
CA LEU A 81 3.84 6.09 -13.47
C LEU A 81 2.82 6.83 -14.34
N CYS A 82 3.12 8.02 -14.87
CA CYS A 82 2.18 8.85 -15.64
C CYS A 82 1.58 8.13 -16.86
N PRO A 83 2.36 7.48 -17.74
CA PRO A 83 1.80 6.77 -18.90
C PRO A 83 0.84 5.65 -18.49
N LEU A 84 1.18 4.91 -17.44
CA LEU A 84 0.33 3.85 -16.90
C LEU A 84 -0.96 4.42 -16.31
N ARG A 85 -0.87 5.49 -15.51
CA ARG A 85 -2.03 6.17 -14.94
C ARG A 85 -2.99 6.64 -16.05
N GLU A 86 -2.48 7.32 -17.07
CA GLU A 86 -3.29 7.82 -18.18
C GLU A 86 -3.97 6.66 -18.93
N SER A 87 -3.24 5.57 -19.16
CA SER A 87 -3.77 4.38 -19.81
C SER A 87 -4.86 3.68 -18.98
N ILE A 88 -4.68 3.53 -17.67
CA ILE A 88 -5.68 2.90 -16.79
C ILE A 88 -6.93 3.78 -16.69
N VAL A 89 -6.76 5.10 -16.49
CA VAL A 89 -7.88 6.04 -16.35
C VAL A 89 -8.70 6.15 -17.64
N SER A 90 -8.07 6.00 -18.81
CA SER A 90 -8.77 5.98 -20.10
C SER A 90 -9.34 4.61 -20.49
N SER A 91 -9.06 3.56 -19.71
CA SER A 91 -9.55 2.20 -19.97
C SER A 91 -10.90 1.92 -19.31
N ASP A 92 -11.47 0.75 -19.63
CA ASP A 92 -12.65 0.18 -18.99
C ASP A 92 -12.33 -0.63 -17.72
N PHE A 93 -11.06 -0.67 -17.30
CA PHE A 93 -10.62 -1.38 -16.11
C PHE A 93 -11.10 -0.66 -14.84
N LYS A 94 -11.90 -1.32 -14.00
CA LYS A 94 -12.54 -0.69 -12.83
C LYS A 94 -11.87 -1.02 -11.50
N GLU A 95 -11.11 -2.10 -11.44
CA GLU A 95 -10.56 -2.65 -10.19
C GLU A 95 -9.15 -2.13 -9.94
N PHE A 96 -9.02 -0.82 -9.70
CA PHE A 96 -7.72 -0.20 -9.41
C PHE A 96 -7.82 0.91 -8.36
N GLY A 97 -6.68 1.18 -7.73
CA GLY A 97 -6.46 2.33 -6.86
C GLY A 97 -5.22 3.10 -7.28
N ILE A 98 -5.29 4.44 -7.24
CA ILE A 98 -4.13 5.32 -7.44
C ILE A 98 -3.90 6.07 -6.13
N HIS A 99 -2.81 5.72 -5.44
CA HIS A 99 -2.52 6.24 -4.11
C HIS A 99 -1.30 7.16 -4.14
N ARG A 100 -1.38 8.30 -3.44
CA ARG A 100 -0.26 9.24 -3.24
C ARG A 100 0.46 9.64 -4.54
N PHE A 101 -0.29 9.80 -5.64
CA PHE A 101 0.27 10.10 -6.96
C PHE A 101 1.02 11.45 -7.02
N ASN A 102 0.75 12.34 -6.07
CA ASN A 102 1.52 13.57 -5.89
C ASN A 102 3.01 13.33 -5.59
N ASN A 103 3.41 12.10 -5.21
CA ASN A 103 4.80 11.69 -5.01
C ASN A 103 5.44 11.05 -6.24
N ALA A 104 4.71 10.89 -7.35
CA ALA A 104 5.25 10.33 -8.59
C ALA A 104 6.16 11.35 -9.30
N LYS A 105 7.08 10.85 -10.14
CA LYS A 105 7.88 11.69 -11.01
C LYS A 105 6.97 12.46 -11.97
N ARG A 106 7.24 13.75 -12.10
CA ARG A 106 6.66 14.56 -13.17
C ARG A 106 7.41 14.26 -14.47
N LEU A 107 6.69 14.34 -15.58
CA LEU A 107 7.30 14.42 -16.91
C LEU A 107 8.03 15.76 -17.06
#